data_AF-A0A1F9QG32-F1
#
_entry.id   AF-A0A1F9QG32-F1
#
_cell.length_a   1.000
_cell.length_b   1.000
_cell.length_c   1.000
_cell.angle_alpha   90.00
_cell.angle_beta   90.00
_cell.angle_gamma   90.00
#
_symmetry.space_group_name_H-M   'P 1'
#
loop_
_entity.id
_entity.type
_entity.pdbx_description
1 polymer ?
#
loop_
_entity_poly.entity_id
_entity_poly.type
_entity_poly.pdbx_seq_one_letter_code
_entity_poly.pdbx_strand_id
1 'polypeptide(L)'
;MDGFMNFRNRLLALVLGRGELRTSEEIFAAARRLMADLRAAGFDAAAEEVQEGFSGLNGLTDGWACFLEHLEKAEGLLPAGIEDLRRGMRALIRAARYAVYR
;
A
#
# COMPACT_ATOMS: atom_id res chain seq x y z
N MET A 1 6.25 -23.71 12.72
CA MET A 1 5.31 -22.67 12.21
C MET A 1 6.16 -21.48 11.75
N ASP A 2 7.10 -21.69 10.83
CA ASP A 2 8.27 -20.81 10.65
C ASP A 2 8.33 -20.06 9.30
N GLY A 3 7.35 -20.29 8.42
CA GLY A 3 7.32 -19.65 7.10
C GLY A 3 6.77 -18.22 7.10
N PHE A 4 5.95 -17.84 8.09
CA PHE A 4 5.21 -16.58 8.08
C PHE A 4 6.08 -15.37 8.48
N MET A 5 7.03 -15.56 9.41
CA MET A 5 7.97 -14.50 9.82
C MET A 5 9.03 -14.21 8.76
N ASN A 6 9.49 -15.23 8.02
CA ASN A 6 10.54 -15.08 7.01
C ASN A 6 10.05 -14.32 5.75
N PHE A 7 8.74 -14.40 5.47
CA PHE A 7 8.12 -13.70 4.34
C PHE A 7 7.70 -12.25 4.67
N ARG A 8 7.26 -11.99 5.90
CA ARG A 8 6.99 -10.62 6.41
C ARG A 8 8.24 -9.73 6.35
N ASN A 9 9.42 -10.30 6.64
CA ASN A 9 10.69 -9.58 6.56
C ASN A 9 11.12 -9.25 5.12
N ARG A 10 10.71 -10.02 4.12
CA ARG A 10 11.00 -9.70 2.71
C ARG A 10 10.20 -8.50 2.20
N LEU A 11 8.97 -8.33 2.69
CA LEU A 11 8.16 -7.17 2.34
C LEU A 11 8.67 -5.90 3.03
N LEU A 12 9.07 -5.99 4.30
CA LEU A 12 9.80 -4.92 4.97
C LEU A 12 11.15 -4.68 4.27
N ALA A 13 11.85 -5.67 3.73
CA ALA A 13 13.07 -5.43 2.96
C ALA A 13 12.82 -4.76 1.59
N LEU A 14 11.69 -5.04 0.93
CA LEU A 14 11.31 -4.41 -0.34
C LEU A 14 10.77 -2.99 -0.16
N VAL A 15 9.91 -2.79 0.85
CA VAL A 15 9.23 -1.51 1.14
C VAL A 15 10.02 -0.63 2.12
N LEU A 16 10.73 -1.21 3.10
CA LEU A 16 11.56 -0.51 4.09
C LEU A 16 13.08 -0.64 3.86
N GLY A 17 13.55 -1.65 3.14
CA GLY A 17 14.98 -1.91 2.94
C GLY A 17 15.60 -1.26 1.69
N ARG A 18 14.78 -0.95 0.67
CA ARG A 18 15.23 -0.22 -0.54
C ARG A 18 14.68 1.20 -0.69
N GLY A 19 13.65 1.57 0.08
CA GLY A 19 13.07 2.91 0.10
C GLY A 19 12.20 3.31 -1.09
N GLU A 20 12.20 2.54 -2.19
CA GLU A 20 11.51 2.92 -3.44
C GLU A 20 10.83 1.72 -4.12
N LEU A 21 9.56 1.90 -4.48
CA LEU A 21 8.84 1.04 -5.42
C LEU A 21 9.02 1.65 -6.82
N ARG A 22 9.54 0.88 -7.78
CA ARG A 22 9.98 1.42 -9.08
C ARG A 22 9.17 0.93 -10.27
N THR A 23 8.49 -0.20 -10.14
CA THR A 23 7.63 -0.74 -11.21
C THR A 23 6.16 -0.85 -10.77
N SER A 24 5.24 -0.83 -11.73
CA SER A 24 3.82 -1.03 -11.46
C SER A 24 3.54 -2.38 -10.79
N GLU A 25 4.28 -3.44 -11.15
CA GLU A 25 4.16 -4.75 -10.52
C GLU A 25 4.58 -4.74 -9.04
N GLU A 26 5.67 -4.03 -8.70
CA GLU A 26 6.10 -3.84 -7.31
C GLU A 26 5.05 -3.08 -6.51
N ILE A 27 4.46 -2.03 -7.10
CA ILE A 27 3.39 -1.26 -6.48
C ILE A 27 2.15 -2.14 -6.25
N PHE A 28 1.75 -2.94 -7.24
CA PHE A 28 0.58 -3.80 -7.11
C PHE A 28 0.79 -4.93 -6.09
N ALA A 29 1.98 -5.52 -6.04
CA ALA A 29 2.33 -6.49 -5.03
C ALA A 29 2.32 -5.88 -3.62
N ALA A 30 2.87 -4.66 -3.46
CA ALA A 30 2.87 -3.95 -2.20
C ALA A 30 1.44 -3.56 -1.76
N ALA A 31 0.58 -3.10 -2.67
CA ALA A 31 -0.82 -2.77 -2.40
C ALA A 31 -1.60 -3.99 -1.89
N ARG A 32 -1.50 -5.13 -2.60
CA ARG A 32 -2.14 -6.39 -2.20
C ARG A 32 -1.71 -6.84 -0.82
N ARG A 33 -0.44 -6.67 -0.49
CA ARG A 33 0.07 -7.05 0.82
C ARG A 33 -0.38 -6.09 1.91
N LEU A 34 -0.34 -4.78 1.67
CA LEU A 34 -0.82 -3.79 2.63
C LEU A 34 -2.30 -4.03 2.98
N MET A 35 -3.14 -4.35 1.99
CA MET A 35 -4.54 -4.74 2.24
C MET A 35 -4.64 -5.96 3.18
N ALA A 36 -3.82 -6.99 2.96
CA ALA A 36 -3.82 -8.18 3.81
C ALA A 36 -3.35 -7.87 5.24
N ASP A 37 -2.31 -7.05 5.40
CA ASP A 37 -1.79 -6.66 6.70
C ASP A 37 -2.79 -5.74 7.46
N LEU A 38 -3.51 -4.85 6.76
CA LEU A 38 -4.59 -4.03 7.32
C LEU A 38 -5.75 -4.87 7.84
N ARG A 39 -6.24 -5.84 7.06
CA ARG A 39 -7.30 -6.78 7.50
C ARG A 39 -6.86 -7.62 8.69
N ALA A 40 -5.64 -8.14 8.65
CA ALA A 40 -5.09 -8.92 9.77
C ALA A 40 -4.98 -8.11 11.07
N ALA A 41 -4.82 -6.79 10.96
CA ALA A 41 -4.79 -5.87 12.08
C ALA A 41 -6.17 -5.30 12.47
N GLY A 42 -7.27 -5.73 11.82
CA GLY A 42 -8.63 -5.28 12.11
C GLY A 42 -9.01 -3.92 11.52
N PHE A 43 -8.22 -3.41 10.56
CA PHE A 43 -8.48 -2.14 9.88
C PHE A 43 -9.20 -2.36 8.54
N ASP A 44 -10.38 -3.00 8.60
CA ASP A 44 -11.11 -3.40 7.40
C ASP A 44 -11.51 -2.21 6.51
N ALA A 45 -11.95 -1.10 7.10
CA ALA A 45 -12.30 0.12 6.36
C ALA A 45 -11.10 0.70 5.59
N ALA A 46 -9.90 0.69 6.20
CA ALA A 46 -8.69 1.14 5.51
C ALA A 46 -8.28 0.17 4.39
N ALA A 47 -8.46 -1.15 4.60
CA ALA A 47 -8.19 -2.14 3.56
C ALA A 47 -9.16 -2.04 2.38
N GLU A 48 -10.42 -1.70 2.65
CA GLU A 48 -11.46 -1.50 1.64
C GLU A 48 -11.17 -0.27 0.77
N GLU A 49 -10.77 0.86 1.38
CA GLU A 49 -10.32 2.03 0.63
C GLU A 49 -9.15 1.72 -0.31
N VAL A 50 -8.13 0.99 0.18
CA VAL A 50 -7.00 0.57 -0.67
C VAL A 50 -7.46 -0.35 -1.79
N GLN A 51 -8.43 -1.23 -1.55
CA GLN A 51 -8.98 -2.14 -2.56
C GLN A 51 -9.75 -1.39 -3.64
N GLU A 52 -10.59 -0.43 -3.27
CA GLU A 52 -11.38 0.38 -4.19
C GLU A 52 -10.45 1.15 -5.13
N GLY A 53 -9.47 1.87 -4.59
CA GLY A 53 -8.47 2.56 -5.40
C GLY A 53 -7.63 1.62 -6.27
N PHE A 54 -7.26 0.44 -5.74
CA PHE A 54 -6.49 -0.55 -6.48
C PHE A 54 -7.28 -1.14 -7.66
N SER A 55 -8.60 -1.29 -7.53
CA SER A 55 -9.47 -1.79 -8.60
C SER A 55 -9.52 -0.85 -9.81
N GLY A 56 -9.34 0.46 -9.58
CA GLY A 56 -9.29 1.50 -10.61
C GLY A 56 -8.03 1.50 -11.47
N LEU A 57 -6.97 0.77 -11.08
CA LEU A 57 -5.71 0.68 -11.83
C LEU A 57 -5.79 -0.19 -13.10
N ASN A 58 -6.94 -0.82 -13.36
CA ASN A 58 -7.13 -1.81 -14.43
C ASN A 58 -7.62 -1.26 -15.79
N GLY A 59 -7.53 0.04 -16.10
CA GLY A 59 -7.88 0.44 -17.47
C GLY A 59 -7.87 1.90 -17.92
N LEU A 60 -7.61 2.89 -17.06
CA LEU A 60 -7.60 4.30 -17.47
C LEU A 60 -6.45 5.07 -16.81
N THR A 61 -5.92 6.06 -17.52
CA THR A 61 -4.85 6.96 -17.07
C THR A 61 -5.21 7.69 -15.76
N ASP A 62 -6.50 7.89 -15.50
CA ASP A 62 -7.04 8.43 -14.24
C ASP A 62 -6.97 7.46 -13.04
N GLY A 63 -6.65 6.18 -13.29
CA GLY A 63 -6.61 5.14 -12.26
C GLY A 63 -5.54 5.39 -11.20
N TRP A 64 -4.41 6.01 -11.56
CA TRP A 64 -3.34 6.33 -10.60
C TRP A 64 -3.70 7.51 -9.69
N ALA A 65 -4.41 8.51 -10.21
CA ALA A 65 -4.89 9.64 -9.43
C ALA A 65 -5.98 9.18 -8.44
N CYS A 66 -6.94 8.39 -8.93
CA CYS A 66 -7.96 7.76 -8.09
C CYS A 66 -7.32 6.88 -7.00
N PHE A 67 -6.33 6.05 -7.37
CA PHE A 67 -5.61 5.22 -6.41
C PHE A 67 -4.90 6.05 -5.34
N LEU A 68 -4.25 7.15 -5.72
CA LEU A 68 -3.61 8.06 -4.77
C LEU A 68 -4.61 8.64 -3.76
N GLU A 69 -5.77 9.11 -4.21
CA GLU A 69 -6.80 9.65 -3.32
C GLU A 69 -7.27 8.62 -2.29
N HIS A 70 -7.50 7.39 -2.73
CA HIS A 70 -7.89 6.29 -1.83
C HIS A 70 -6.79 5.92 -0.82
N LEU A 71 -5.52 5.98 -1.21
CA LEU A 71 -4.41 5.76 -0.27
C LEU A 71 -4.33 6.86 0.80
N GLU A 72 -4.55 8.12 0.41
CA GLU A 72 -4.56 9.24 1.35
C GLU A 72 -5.74 9.16 2.33
N LYS A 73 -6.92 8.75 1.86
CA LYS A 73 -8.08 8.43 2.73
C LYS A 73 -7.74 7.30 3.70
N ALA A 74 -7.18 6.20 3.19
CA ALA A 74 -6.79 5.06 4.01
C ALA A 74 -5.74 5.42 5.08
N GLU A 75 -4.79 6.32 4.78
CA GLU A 75 -3.85 6.84 5.78
C GLU A 75 -4.58 7.60 6.90
N GLY A 76 -5.58 8.43 6.54
CA GLY A 76 -6.38 9.21 7.49
C GLY A 76 -7.23 8.35 8.43
N LEU A 77 -7.55 7.12 8.05
CA LEU A 77 -8.29 6.15 8.88
C LEU A 77 -7.40 5.43 9.91
N LEU A 78 -6.07 5.49 9.78
CA LEU A 78 -5.15 4.80 10.68
C LEU A 78 -5.00 5.54 12.03
N PRO A 79 -5.28 4.90 13.17
CA PRO A 79 -5.12 5.53 14.47
C PRO A 79 -3.65 5.85 14.77
N ALA A 80 -3.44 6.79 15.69
CA ALA A 80 -2.10 7.06 16.21
C ALA A 80 -1.49 5.81 16.86
N GLY A 81 -0.20 5.57 16.64
CA GLY A 81 0.53 4.42 17.23
C GLY A 81 0.75 3.23 16.30
N ILE A 82 0.18 3.21 15.10
CA ILE A 82 0.36 2.14 14.11
C ILE A 82 1.43 2.51 13.07
N GLU A 83 2.64 2.78 13.55
CA GLU A 83 3.67 3.45 12.75
C GLU A 83 4.25 2.58 11.62
N ASP A 84 4.27 1.25 11.80
CA ASP A 84 4.76 0.32 10.78
C ASP A 84 3.82 0.25 9.56
N LEU A 85 2.50 0.14 9.79
CA LEU A 85 1.51 0.15 8.70
C LEU A 85 1.45 1.52 8.02
N ARG A 86 1.53 2.60 8.80
CA ARG A 86 1.58 3.97 8.27
C ARG A 86 2.82 4.19 7.40
N ARG A 87 3.97 3.65 7.79
CA ARG A 87 5.20 3.71 7.00
C ARG A 87 5.03 3.00 5.64
N GLY A 88 4.41 1.82 5.64
CA GLY A 88 4.06 1.09 4.42
C GLY A 88 3.10 1.87 3.51
N MET A 89 2.04 2.43 4.09
CA MET A 89 1.07 3.29 3.38
C MET A 89 1.75 4.49 2.71
N ARG A 90 2.60 5.22 3.46
CA ARG A 90 3.34 6.38 2.94
C ARG A 90 4.30 6.02 1.81
N ALA A 91 4.92 4.85 1.85
CA ALA A 91 5.77 4.38 0.76
C ALA A 91 4.94 4.17 -0.52
N LEU A 92 3.74 3.60 -0.37
CA LEU A 92 2.80 3.43 -1.48
C LEU A 92 2.32 4.77 -2.05
N ILE A 93 1.95 5.72 -1.19
CA ILE A 93 1.54 7.08 -1.58
C ILE A 93 2.64 7.77 -2.40
N ARG A 94 3.90 7.71 -1.95
CA ARG A 94 5.03 8.29 -2.68
C ARG A 94 5.18 7.66 -4.08
N ALA A 95 5.05 6.34 -4.19
CA ALA A 95 5.15 5.64 -5.47
C ALA A 95 3.99 5.98 -6.40
N ALA A 96 2.75 6.04 -5.89
CA ALA A 96 1.57 6.44 -6.66
C ALA A 96 1.69 7.89 -7.16
N ARG A 97 2.15 8.83 -6.31
CA ARG A 97 2.42 10.22 -6.72
C ARG A 97 3.43 10.30 -7.86
N TYR A 98 4.52 9.53 -7.79
CA TYR A 98 5.50 9.49 -8.88
C TYR A 98 4.90 8.96 -10.19
N ALA A 99 3.97 8.00 -10.12
CA ALA A 99 3.26 7.50 -11.31
C ALA A 99 2.27 8.51 -11.90
N VAL A 100 1.64 9.37 -11.08
CA VAL A 100 0.68 10.41 -11.50
C VAL A 100 1.37 11.62 -12.14
N TYR A 101 2.45 12.12 -11.53
CA TYR A 101 3.06 13.42 -11.90
C TYR A 101 4.31 13.31 -12.79
N ARG A 102 4.47 12.20 -13.50
CA ARG A 102 5.62 11.96 -14.37
C ARG A 102 5.59 12.79 -15.65
#